data_AF-A0A957DY62-F1
#
_entry.id   AF-A0A957DY62-F1
#
_cell.length_a   1.000
_cell.length_b   1.000
_cell.length_c   1.000
_cell.angle_alpha   90.00
_cell.angle_beta   90.00
_cell.angle_gamma   90.00
#
_symmetry.space_group_name_H-M   'P 1'
#
loop_
_entity.id
_entity.type
_entity.pdbx_description
1 polymer ?
#
loop_
_entity_poly.entity_id
_entity_poly.type
_entity_poly.pdbx_seq_one_letter_code
_entity_poly.pdbx_strand_id
1 'polypeptide(L)'
;LNLSPDDVATLEKRTEGWIAGLQMAALSLQGSADVSGFVAAFSGSNRYVLDYLADEVLAQRPSGTKEFLLKTSLLERFCAPLCDAILEIGDGRLEAEKSPISNLQSQSIIQQLDTANFFLIPLDSNRRWYRYHHLFANLLQQRCRQQFATDLPDLHRRAARWFQENGFLAEAFDHLITAQAHDEAIELVKEHYAPLFFQGEISLVARWLARIPEEMI
;
A
#
# COMPACT_ATOMS: atom_id res chain seq x y z
N LEU A 1 25.04 -15.18 -3.40
CA LEU A 1 24.55 -16.05 -2.30
C LEU A 1 25.04 -17.46 -2.59
N ASN A 2 25.96 -18.02 -1.79
CA ASN A 2 26.36 -19.42 -1.89
C ASN A 2 25.54 -20.22 -0.86
N LEU A 3 24.36 -20.67 -1.26
CA LEU A 3 23.53 -21.56 -0.45
C LEU A 3 23.78 -23.01 -0.88
N SER A 4 23.82 -23.94 0.08
CA SER A 4 24.01 -25.35 -0.25
C SER A 4 22.73 -25.94 -0.88
N PRO A 5 22.84 -27.02 -1.67
CA PRO A 5 21.67 -27.69 -2.26
C PRO A 5 20.65 -28.16 -1.22
N ASP A 6 21.11 -28.55 -0.03
CA ASP A 6 20.23 -28.95 1.08
C ASP A 6 19.50 -27.77 1.72
N ASP A 7 20.13 -26.58 1.76
CA ASP A 7 19.47 -25.35 2.20
C ASP A 7 18.37 -24.95 1.20
N VAL A 8 18.65 -25.05 -0.10
CA VAL A 8 17.69 -24.76 -1.18
C VAL A 8 16.51 -25.74 -1.14
N ALA A 9 16.78 -27.04 -1.00
CA ALA A 9 15.74 -28.06 -0.91
C ALA A 9 14.90 -27.94 0.37
N THR A 10 15.52 -27.56 1.50
CA THR A 10 14.81 -27.30 2.75
C THR A 10 13.93 -26.05 2.64
N LEU A 11 14.41 -25.01 1.96
CA LEU A 11 13.63 -23.80 1.69
C LEU A 11 12.48 -24.10 0.72
N GLU A 12 12.68 -24.80 -0.40
CA GLU A 12 11.62 -25.19 -1.34
C GLU A 12 10.53 -26.05 -0.68
N LYS A 13 10.93 -27.05 0.10
CA LYS A 13 9.99 -28.00 0.72
C LYS A 13 9.19 -27.39 1.87
N ARG A 14 9.72 -26.32 2.50
CA ARG A 14 9.06 -25.56 3.58
C ARG A 14 8.29 -24.35 3.09
N THR A 15 8.45 -23.97 1.82
CA THR A 15 7.86 -22.74 1.29
C THR A 15 6.56 -22.95 0.52
N GLU A 16 6.05 -24.14 0.22
CA GLU A 16 4.73 -24.33 -0.43
C GLU A 16 4.39 -23.28 -1.55
N GLY A 17 5.38 -22.82 -2.34
CA GLY A 17 5.22 -21.74 -3.32
C GLY A 17 5.58 -20.30 -2.88
N TRP A 18 6.27 -20.09 -1.76
CA TRP A 18 6.56 -18.78 -1.14
C TRP A 18 7.83 -18.10 -1.65
N ILE A 19 7.88 -17.81 -2.94
CA ILE A 19 8.95 -16.98 -3.55
C ILE A 19 9.06 -15.61 -2.84
N ALA A 20 7.93 -15.01 -2.43
CA ALA A 20 7.91 -13.72 -1.75
C ALA A 20 8.52 -13.76 -0.34
N GLY A 21 8.35 -14.85 0.42
CA GLY A 21 8.96 -15.03 1.73
C GLY A 21 10.48 -15.17 1.64
N LEU A 22 10.96 -15.91 0.65
CA LEU A 22 12.39 -16.04 0.35
C LEU A 22 13.01 -14.73 -0.15
N GLN A 23 12.28 -13.96 -0.94
CA GLN A 23 12.70 -12.64 -1.36
C GLN A 23 12.77 -11.67 -0.17
N MET A 24 11.87 -11.76 0.81
CA MET A 24 11.91 -10.91 2.02
C MET A 24 13.07 -11.29 2.91
N ALA A 25 13.30 -12.59 3.07
CA ALA A 25 14.49 -13.13 3.71
C ALA A 25 15.77 -12.61 3.05
N ALA A 26 15.87 -12.70 1.72
CA ALA A 26 17.04 -12.23 0.98
C ALA A 26 17.27 -10.71 1.15
N LEU A 27 16.21 -9.91 1.13
CA LEU A 27 16.29 -8.45 1.34
C LEU A 27 16.66 -8.08 2.77
N SER A 28 16.18 -8.84 3.77
CA SER A 28 16.56 -8.67 5.19
C SER A 28 18.04 -9.03 5.43
N LEU A 29 18.52 -10.08 4.76
CA LEU A 29 19.92 -10.55 4.84
C LEU A 29 20.92 -9.66 4.10
N GLN A 30 20.48 -8.81 3.15
CA GLN A 30 21.38 -7.86 2.47
C GLN A 30 21.94 -6.76 3.39
N GLY A 31 21.44 -6.65 4.63
CA GLY A 31 21.93 -5.71 5.66
C GLY A 31 22.20 -6.30 7.04
N SER A 32 21.98 -7.60 7.25
CA SER A 32 22.12 -8.26 8.57
C SER A 32 23.35 -9.18 8.63
N ALA A 33 24.07 -9.15 9.76
CA ALA A 33 25.25 -9.99 10.01
C ALA A 33 24.91 -11.37 10.61
N ASP A 34 23.68 -11.58 11.11
CA ASP A 34 23.27 -12.82 11.79
C ASP A 34 22.36 -13.70 10.94
N VAL A 35 22.99 -14.43 10.02
CA VAL A 35 22.32 -15.42 9.16
C VAL A 35 21.78 -16.61 9.98
N SER A 36 22.42 -16.94 11.11
CA SER A 36 22.09 -18.11 11.92
C SER A 36 20.82 -17.89 12.75
N GLY A 37 20.67 -16.70 13.35
CA GLY A 37 19.42 -16.30 14.03
C GLY A 37 18.23 -16.25 13.08
N PHE A 38 18.45 -15.83 11.83
CA PHE A 38 17.44 -15.83 10.77
C PHE A 38 16.93 -17.25 10.44
N VAL A 39 17.84 -18.22 10.23
CA VAL A 39 17.45 -19.62 9.95
C VAL A 39 16.69 -20.24 11.11
N ALA A 40 17.04 -19.91 12.36
CA ALA A 40 16.33 -20.36 13.54
C ALA A 40 14.92 -19.75 13.65
N ALA A 41 14.75 -18.45 13.40
CA ALA A 41 13.45 -17.78 13.40
C ALA A 41 12.52 -18.29 12.28
N PHE A 42 13.09 -18.62 11.11
CA PHE A 42 12.38 -19.19 9.97
C PHE A 42 11.73 -20.57 10.26
N SER A 43 12.04 -21.20 11.40
CA SER A 43 11.40 -22.43 11.87
C SER A 43 10.08 -22.22 12.64
N GLY A 44 9.69 -20.96 12.90
CA GLY A 44 8.44 -20.59 13.58
C GLY A 44 7.21 -20.60 12.66
N SER A 45 6.03 -20.35 13.22
CA SER A 45 4.79 -20.23 12.45
C SER A 45 4.89 -19.07 11.46
N ASN A 46 4.58 -19.35 10.19
CA ASN A 46 4.81 -18.48 9.02
C ASN A 46 4.44 -17.00 9.21
N ARG A 47 3.43 -16.70 10.03
CA ARG A 47 3.00 -15.32 10.33
C ARG A 47 4.02 -14.52 11.15
N TYR A 48 4.65 -15.11 12.17
CA TYR A 48 5.63 -14.41 13.00
C TYR A 48 6.94 -14.14 12.26
N VAL A 49 7.34 -15.05 11.36
CA VAL A 49 8.52 -14.89 10.50
C VAL A 49 8.32 -13.71 9.55
N LEU A 50 7.12 -13.57 8.98
CA LEU A 50 6.78 -12.46 8.10
C LEU A 50 6.74 -11.12 8.83
N ASP A 51 6.15 -11.07 10.03
CA ASP A 51 6.12 -9.85 10.86
C ASP A 51 7.53 -9.39 11.21
N TYR A 52 8.42 -10.32 11.57
CA TYR A 52 9.84 -10.03 11.83
C TYR A 52 10.57 -9.54 10.58
N LEU A 53 10.39 -10.22 9.44
CA LEU A 53 11.08 -9.84 8.20
C LEU A 53 10.63 -8.48 7.67
N ALA A 54 9.34 -8.16 7.77
CA ALA A 54 8.86 -6.83 7.43
C ALA A 54 9.46 -5.76 8.33
N ASP A 55 9.56 -6.01 9.64
CA ASP A 55 10.22 -5.09 10.58
C ASP A 55 11.68 -4.87 10.23
N GLU A 56 12.42 -5.93 9.94
CA GLU A 56 13.84 -5.84 9.59
C GLU A 56 14.04 -5.11 8.24
N VAL A 57 13.21 -5.44 7.24
CA VAL A 57 13.22 -4.81 5.92
C VAL A 57 12.86 -3.32 5.99
N LEU A 58 11.96 -2.93 6.89
CA LEU A 58 11.59 -1.52 7.13
C LEU A 58 12.59 -0.79 8.04
N ALA A 59 13.20 -1.47 9.01
CA ALA A 59 14.15 -0.87 9.96
C ALA A 59 15.42 -0.39 9.27
N GLN A 60 15.83 -1.06 8.19
CA GLN A 60 16.99 -0.68 7.39
C GLN A 60 16.72 0.50 6.43
N ARG A 61 15.52 1.10 6.45
CA ARG A 61 15.13 2.18 5.52
C ARG A 61 15.17 3.56 6.19
N PRO A 62 15.52 4.61 5.43
CA PRO A 62 15.33 5.98 5.88
C PRO A 62 13.86 6.23 6.28
N SER A 63 13.65 7.09 7.27
CA SER A 63 12.32 7.39 7.82
C SER A 63 11.30 7.78 6.74
N GLY A 64 11.71 8.57 5.74
CA GLY A 64 10.86 8.97 4.62
C GLY A 64 10.39 7.80 3.74
N THR A 65 11.27 6.84 3.44
CA THR A 65 10.88 5.65 2.65
C THR A 65 9.96 4.73 3.45
N LYS A 66 10.20 4.60 4.75
CA LYS A 66 9.31 3.81 5.64
C LYS A 66 7.91 4.42 5.67
N GLU A 67 7.81 5.73 5.85
CA GLU A 67 6.52 6.43 5.82
C GLU A 67 5.82 6.28 4.47
N PHE A 68 6.56 6.43 3.37
CA PHE A 68 6.06 6.19 2.01
C PHE A 68 5.43 4.79 1.87
N LEU A 69 6.17 3.74 2.23
CA LEU A 69 5.70 2.35 2.13
C LEU A 69 4.43 2.13 2.96
N LEU A 70 4.42 2.64 4.20
CA LEU A 70 3.28 2.47 5.11
C LEU A 70 2.03 3.19 4.60
N LYS A 71 2.12 4.48 4.26
CA LYS A 71 0.95 5.27 3.84
C LYS A 71 0.40 4.82 2.48
N THR A 72 1.28 4.48 1.53
CA THR A 72 0.85 4.01 0.20
C THR A 72 0.32 2.57 0.21
N SER A 73 0.59 1.79 1.26
CA SER A 73 0.03 0.43 1.39
C SER A 73 -1.50 0.39 1.55
N LEU A 74 -2.12 1.52 1.88
CA LEU A 74 -3.57 1.67 1.94
C LEU A 74 -4.24 1.62 0.57
N LEU A 75 -3.45 1.73 -0.51
CA LEU A 75 -3.93 1.70 -1.89
C LEU A 75 -3.83 0.30 -2.47
N GLU A 76 -4.89 -0.16 -3.13
CA GLU A 76 -4.85 -1.42 -3.88
C GLU A 76 -3.91 -1.36 -5.09
N ARG A 77 -3.87 -0.19 -5.73
CA ARG A 77 -2.97 0.18 -6.81
C ARG A 77 -2.57 1.64 -6.70
N PHE A 78 -1.37 1.97 -7.15
CA PHE A 78 -0.86 3.33 -7.06
C PHE A 78 0.04 3.69 -8.23
N CYS A 79 0.15 4.99 -8.45
CA CYS A 79 1.12 5.62 -9.34
C CYS A 79 1.73 6.83 -8.61
N ALA A 80 2.86 7.35 -9.08
CA ALA A 80 3.56 8.43 -8.40
C ALA A 80 2.68 9.66 -8.07
N PRO A 81 1.84 10.19 -8.98
CA PRO A 81 0.99 11.34 -8.66
C PRO A 81 -0.03 11.08 -7.53
N LEU A 82 -0.55 9.85 -7.43
CA LEU A 82 -1.46 9.46 -6.34
C LEU A 82 -0.70 9.38 -5.01
N CYS A 83 0.52 8.82 -5.02
CA CYS A 83 1.36 8.79 -3.83
C CYS A 83 1.68 10.22 -3.33
N ASP A 84 2.02 11.14 -4.25
CA ASP A 84 2.31 12.53 -3.91
C ASP A 84 1.09 13.23 -3.27
N ALA A 85 -0.11 13.00 -3.81
CA ALA A 85 -1.36 13.57 -3.28
C ALA A 85 -1.68 13.08 -1.85
N ILE A 86 -1.46 11.80 -1.57
CA ILE A 86 -1.71 11.24 -0.23
C ILE A 86 -0.66 11.72 0.77
N LEU A 87 0.58 11.89 0.34
CA LEU A 87 1.68 12.34 1.20
C LEU A 87 1.70 13.87 1.42
N GLU A 88 0.73 14.62 0.88
CA GLU A 88 0.69 16.10 0.93
C GLU A 88 1.97 16.75 0.41
N ILE A 89 2.58 16.16 -0.62
CA ILE A 89 3.72 16.75 -1.31
C ILE A 89 3.17 17.75 -2.35
N GLY A 90 2.67 18.90 -1.87
CA GLY A 90 2.20 20.01 -2.72
C GLY A 90 1.00 20.78 -2.16
N ASP A 91 1.22 22.08 -1.91
CA ASP A 91 0.34 23.20 -1.52
C ASP A 91 -0.94 22.93 -0.71
N GLY A 92 -0.87 23.23 0.59
CA GLY A 92 -2.08 23.45 1.38
C GLY A 92 -1.92 23.72 2.88
N ARG A 93 -0.80 23.41 3.53
CA ARG A 93 -0.61 23.74 4.96
C ARG A 93 0.80 24.20 5.27
N LEU A 94 0.84 25.44 5.75
CA LEU A 94 1.96 26.15 6.37
C LEU A 94 2.61 25.30 7.48
N GLU A 95 3.94 25.34 7.50
CA GLU A 95 4.78 25.24 8.71
C GLU A 95 4.48 24.06 9.66
N ALA A 96 4.64 22.83 9.17
CA ALA A 96 5.05 21.73 10.03
C ALA A 96 6.29 21.10 9.38
N GLU A 97 7.43 21.24 10.07
CA GLU A 97 8.72 20.60 9.83
C GLU A 97 8.77 19.76 8.56
N LYS A 98 9.34 20.35 7.50
CA LYS A 98 9.64 19.73 6.21
C LYS A 98 9.71 18.21 6.34
N SER A 99 8.60 17.54 6.04
CA SER A 99 8.63 16.10 5.85
C SER A 99 9.78 15.83 4.88
N PRO A 100 10.68 14.87 5.13
CA PRO A 100 11.86 14.63 4.31
C PRO A 100 11.51 14.25 2.85
N ILE A 101 10.23 14.31 2.48
CA ILE A 101 9.65 13.88 1.22
C ILE A 101 9.34 15.03 0.23
N SER A 102 9.82 16.27 0.43
CA SER A 102 9.47 17.38 -0.48
C SER A 102 10.26 17.41 -1.80
N ASN A 103 9.50 17.61 -2.89
CA ASN A 103 9.87 17.83 -4.30
C ASN A 103 10.39 16.61 -5.10
N LEU A 104 9.53 16.07 -5.98
CA LEU A 104 9.80 15.02 -6.98
C LEU A 104 10.09 13.60 -6.42
N GLN A 105 9.46 13.21 -5.32
CA GLN A 105 9.88 12.03 -4.55
C GLN A 105 9.20 10.70 -4.90
N SER A 106 7.88 10.65 -5.11
CA SER A 106 7.22 9.34 -5.22
C SER A 106 7.69 8.52 -6.42
N GLN A 107 7.89 9.16 -7.59
CA GLN A 107 8.41 8.46 -8.77
C GLN A 107 9.82 7.91 -8.56
N SER A 108 10.69 8.68 -7.89
CA SER A 108 12.07 8.26 -7.58
C SER A 108 12.08 7.10 -6.59
N ILE A 109 11.26 7.18 -5.53
CA ILE A 109 11.11 6.11 -4.54
C ILE A 109 10.58 4.85 -5.22
N ILE A 110 9.51 4.95 -6.03
CA ILE A 110 8.96 3.81 -6.78
C ILE A 110 10.01 3.18 -7.69
N GLN A 111 10.79 3.98 -8.42
CA GLN A 111 11.85 3.46 -9.28
C GLN A 111 12.97 2.75 -8.50
N GLN A 112 13.36 3.29 -7.34
CA GLN A 112 14.34 2.64 -6.46
C GLN A 112 13.80 1.31 -5.91
N LEU A 113 12.54 1.28 -5.49
CA LEU A 113 11.88 0.07 -5.00
C LEU A 113 11.71 -0.99 -6.11
N ASP A 114 11.34 -0.57 -7.33
CA ASP A 114 11.18 -1.44 -8.49
C ASP A 114 12.53 -2.06 -8.91
N THR A 115 13.58 -1.25 -9.00
CA THR A 115 14.94 -1.74 -9.33
C THR A 115 15.54 -2.62 -8.24
N ALA A 116 15.19 -2.40 -6.97
CA ALA A 116 15.58 -3.24 -5.85
C ALA A 116 14.71 -4.51 -5.70
N ASN A 117 13.75 -4.76 -6.61
CA ASN A 117 12.76 -5.84 -6.51
C ASN A 117 12.04 -5.85 -5.15
N PHE A 118 11.63 -4.69 -4.66
CA PHE A 118 11.05 -4.51 -3.33
C PHE A 118 9.53 -4.75 -3.34
N PHE A 119 9.11 -5.93 -3.79
CA PHE A 119 7.71 -6.38 -3.81
C PHE A 119 6.74 -5.48 -4.57
N LEU A 120 7.25 -4.67 -5.50
CA LEU A 120 6.42 -3.94 -6.44
C LEU A 120 6.09 -4.83 -7.64
N ILE A 121 4.81 -4.83 -8.02
CA ILE A 121 4.30 -5.54 -9.20
C ILE A 121 3.75 -4.47 -10.14
N PRO A 122 4.36 -4.25 -11.33
CA PRO A 122 3.81 -3.33 -12.32
C PRO A 122 2.49 -3.90 -12.87
N LEU A 123 1.51 -3.01 -13.06
CA LEU A 123 0.18 -3.35 -13.55
C LEU A 123 -0.04 -2.99 -15.03
N ASP A 124 0.91 -2.27 -15.62
CA ASP A 124 0.88 -1.88 -17.03
C ASP A 124 2.28 -1.99 -17.67
N SER A 125 2.31 -1.96 -19.00
CA SER A 125 3.55 -2.06 -19.79
C SER A 125 4.47 -0.85 -19.62
N ASN A 126 3.89 0.30 -19.27
CA ASN A 126 4.61 1.57 -19.15
C ASN A 126 5.16 1.78 -17.73
N ARG A 127 4.96 0.81 -16.84
CA ARG A 127 5.36 0.85 -15.42
C ARG A 127 4.89 2.13 -14.73
N ARG A 128 3.64 2.53 -14.99
CA ARG A 128 3.03 3.71 -14.36
C ARG A 128 2.24 3.32 -13.11
N TRP A 129 1.48 2.24 -13.21
CA TRP A 129 0.72 1.68 -12.10
C TRP A 129 1.43 0.49 -11.48
N TYR A 130 1.41 0.45 -10.16
CA TYR A 130 2.00 -0.60 -9.35
C TYR A 130 1.01 -1.05 -8.29
N ARG A 131 1.24 -2.24 -7.78
CA ARG A 131 0.72 -2.67 -6.48
C ARG A 131 1.84 -3.33 -5.69
N TYR A 132 1.68 -3.35 -4.37
CA TYR A 132 2.50 -4.22 -3.54
C TYR A 132 2.10 -5.69 -3.73
N HIS A 133 3.05 -6.59 -3.54
CA HIS A 133 2.74 -8.00 -3.33
C HIS A 133 1.84 -8.13 -2.10
N HIS A 134 0.77 -8.93 -2.19
CA HIS A 134 -0.32 -8.97 -1.19
C HIS A 134 0.16 -9.24 0.25
N LEU A 135 1.14 -10.15 0.43
CA LEU A 135 1.73 -10.40 1.74
C LEU A 135 2.40 -9.15 2.33
N PHE A 136 3.18 -8.44 1.51
CA PHE A 136 3.88 -7.24 1.93
C PHE A 136 2.88 -6.10 2.21
N ALA A 137 1.87 -5.94 1.34
CA ALA A 137 0.79 -4.98 1.53
C ALA A 137 0.09 -5.16 2.89
N ASN A 138 -0.30 -6.40 3.23
CA ASN A 138 -0.99 -6.70 4.49
C ASN A 138 -0.14 -6.33 5.72
N LEU A 139 1.16 -6.62 5.68
CA LEU A 139 2.10 -6.30 6.74
C LEU A 139 2.24 -4.77 6.90
N LEU A 140 2.44 -4.06 5.79
CA LEU A 140 2.53 -2.60 5.77
C LEU A 140 1.26 -1.94 6.29
N GLN A 141 0.09 -2.44 5.88
CA GLN A 141 -1.21 -1.92 6.33
C GLN A 141 -1.40 -2.11 7.84
N GLN A 142 -1.02 -3.27 8.38
CA GLN A 142 -1.09 -3.52 9.83
C GLN A 142 -0.23 -2.51 10.60
N ARG A 143 0.99 -2.24 10.13
CA ARG A 143 1.89 -1.26 10.74
C ARG A 143 1.41 0.17 10.54
N CYS A 144 0.87 0.50 9.38
CA CYS A 144 0.28 1.80 9.09
C CYS A 144 -0.86 2.10 10.06
N ARG A 145 -1.76 1.13 10.30
CA ARG A 145 -2.86 1.29 11.26
C ARG A 145 -2.39 1.50 12.70
N GLN A 146 -1.26 0.88 13.09
CA GLN A 146 -0.69 1.08 14.42
C GLN A 146 -0.02 2.45 14.57
N GLN A 147 0.67 2.92 13.53
CA GLN A 147 1.48 4.14 13.59
C GLN A 147 0.71 5.42 13.26
N PHE A 148 -0.26 5.33 12.34
CA PHE A 148 -0.97 6.47 11.77
C PHE A 148 -2.49 6.38 12.02
N ALA A 149 -2.92 5.69 13.09
CA ALA A 149 -4.34 5.46 13.40
C ALA A 149 -5.20 6.74 13.29
N THR A 150 -4.68 7.85 13.83
CA THR A 150 -5.36 9.15 13.83
C THR A 150 -5.43 9.79 12.43
N ASP A 151 -4.45 9.52 11.57
CA ASP A 151 -4.36 10.11 10.22
C ASP A 151 -5.09 9.26 9.16
N LEU A 152 -5.42 7.99 9.47
CA LEU A 152 -6.04 7.07 8.52
C LEU A 152 -7.27 7.64 7.80
N PRO A 153 -8.27 8.24 8.48
CA PRO A 153 -9.44 8.77 7.79
C PRO A 153 -9.06 9.84 6.77
N ASP A 154 -8.09 10.69 7.11
CA ASP A 154 -7.63 11.76 6.24
C ASP A 154 -6.83 11.22 5.04
N LEU A 155 -5.96 10.21 5.24
CA LEU A 155 -5.26 9.53 4.16
C LEU A 155 -6.24 8.89 3.16
N HIS A 156 -7.30 8.25 3.65
CA HIS A 156 -8.35 7.69 2.79
C HIS A 156 -9.12 8.79 2.05
N ARG A 157 -9.46 9.91 2.69
CA ARG A 157 -10.09 11.06 2.01
C ARG A 157 -9.21 11.66 0.91
N ARG A 158 -7.90 11.79 1.14
CA ARG A 158 -6.94 12.27 0.13
C ARG A 158 -6.90 11.34 -1.08
N ALA A 159 -6.83 10.03 -0.84
CA ALA A 159 -6.89 9.02 -1.90
C ALA A 159 -8.22 9.12 -2.67
N ALA A 160 -9.34 9.26 -1.96
CA ALA A 160 -10.65 9.39 -2.58
C ALA A 160 -10.75 10.61 -3.49
N ARG A 161 -10.31 11.79 -3.03
CA ARG A 161 -10.29 13.00 -3.84
C ARG A 161 -9.47 12.82 -5.11
N TRP A 162 -8.26 12.28 -5.01
CA TRP A 162 -7.42 12.05 -6.18
C TRP A 162 -8.09 11.09 -7.16
N PHE A 163 -8.67 9.98 -6.67
CA PHE A 163 -9.37 9.03 -7.53
C PHE A 163 -10.59 9.65 -8.22
N GLN A 164 -11.38 10.46 -7.51
CA GLN A 164 -12.52 11.19 -8.07
C GLN A 164 -12.08 12.15 -9.18
N GLU A 165 -11.07 13.00 -8.93
CA GLU A 165 -10.53 13.95 -9.90
C GLU A 165 -9.98 13.27 -11.16
N ASN A 166 -9.56 12.01 -11.05
CA ASN A 166 -9.02 11.20 -12.16
C ASN A 166 -10.05 10.22 -12.76
N GLY A 167 -11.32 10.28 -12.35
CA GLY A 167 -12.42 9.48 -12.91
C GLY A 167 -12.55 8.04 -12.39
N PHE A 168 -11.80 7.68 -11.35
CA PHE A 168 -11.84 6.36 -10.70
C PHE A 168 -12.86 6.34 -9.55
N LEU A 169 -14.14 6.46 -9.91
CA LEU A 169 -15.22 6.69 -8.93
C LEU A 169 -15.42 5.53 -7.95
N ALA A 170 -15.18 4.28 -8.37
CA ALA A 170 -15.33 3.11 -7.50
C ALA A 170 -14.29 3.12 -6.38
N GLU A 171 -13.03 3.36 -6.73
CA GLU A 171 -11.94 3.50 -5.76
C GLU A 171 -12.17 4.71 -4.86
N ALA A 172 -12.63 5.83 -5.41
CA ALA A 172 -12.97 7.00 -4.63
C ALA A 172 -14.03 6.67 -3.56
N PHE A 173 -15.12 6.02 -3.96
CA PHE A 173 -16.18 5.58 -3.05
C PHE A 173 -15.66 4.62 -1.98
N ASP A 174 -14.87 3.62 -2.35
CA ASP A 174 -14.29 2.64 -1.42
C ASP A 174 -13.44 3.31 -0.34
N HIS A 175 -12.63 4.29 -0.72
CA HIS A 175 -11.85 5.07 0.22
C HIS A 175 -12.73 5.94 1.14
N LEU A 176 -13.81 6.56 0.64
CA LEU A 176 -14.74 7.35 1.48
C LEU A 176 -15.47 6.48 2.50
N ILE A 177 -15.94 5.30 2.10
CA ILE A 177 -16.55 4.34 3.03
C ILE A 177 -15.55 3.88 4.09
N THR A 178 -14.30 3.59 3.68
CA THR A 178 -13.25 3.20 4.62
C THR A 178 -12.91 4.33 5.62
N ALA A 179 -12.97 5.58 5.18
CA ALA A 179 -12.80 6.77 6.01
C ALA A 179 -14.02 7.09 6.90
N GLN A 180 -15.13 6.35 6.78
CA GLN A 180 -16.43 6.69 7.38
C GLN A 180 -16.94 8.08 6.97
N ALA A 181 -16.52 8.56 5.80
CA ALA A 181 -16.88 9.86 5.24
C ALA A 181 -18.19 9.73 4.42
N HIS A 182 -19.27 9.35 5.09
CA HIS A 182 -20.52 8.96 4.41
C HIS A 182 -21.17 10.15 3.67
N ASP A 183 -21.12 11.36 4.23
CA ASP A 183 -21.64 12.55 3.57
C ASP A 183 -20.92 12.81 2.24
N GLU A 184 -19.59 12.71 2.23
CA GLU A 184 -18.77 12.84 1.02
C GLU A 184 -19.07 11.72 0.02
N ALA A 185 -19.31 10.49 0.49
CA ALA A 185 -19.68 9.36 -0.36
C ALA A 185 -21.04 9.58 -1.03
N ILE A 186 -22.02 10.12 -0.29
CA ILE A 186 -23.35 10.47 -0.81
C ILE A 186 -23.23 11.57 -1.87
N GLU A 187 -22.46 12.61 -1.61
CA GLU A 187 -22.26 13.70 -2.59
C GLU A 187 -21.57 13.20 -3.86
N LEU A 188 -20.57 12.30 -3.75
CA LEU A 188 -19.94 11.64 -4.90
C LEU A 188 -20.99 10.91 -5.77
N VAL A 189 -21.90 10.15 -5.13
CA VAL A 189 -22.98 9.45 -5.85
C VAL A 189 -23.93 10.43 -6.52
N LYS A 190 -24.36 11.49 -5.82
CA LYS A 190 -25.29 12.50 -6.37
C LYS A 190 -24.70 13.21 -7.58
N GLU A 191 -23.45 13.64 -7.48
CA GLU A 191 -22.74 14.35 -8.56
C GLU A 191 -22.61 13.48 -9.82
N HIS A 192 -22.38 12.18 -9.64
CA HIS A 192 -22.12 11.25 -10.75
C HIS A 192 -23.31 10.37 -11.15
N TYR A 193 -24.47 10.53 -10.49
CA TYR A 193 -25.66 9.72 -10.75
C TYR A 193 -26.12 9.81 -12.20
N ALA A 194 -26.30 11.03 -12.73
CA ALA A 194 -26.81 11.21 -14.09
C ALA A 194 -25.85 10.64 -15.15
N PRO A 195 -24.53 10.91 -15.13
CA PRO A 195 -23.57 10.24 -16.01
C PRO A 195 -23.63 8.72 -15.95
N LEU A 196 -23.63 8.12 -14.75
CA LEU A 196 -23.68 6.66 -14.56
C LEU A 196 -25.01 6.06 -15.05
N PHE A 197 -26.12 6.75 -14.83
CA PHE A 197 -27.43 6.35 -15.32
C PHE A 197 -27.46 6.27 -16.85
N PHE A 198 -26.96 7.30 -17.54
CA PHE A 198 -26.89 7.32 -19.01
C PHE A 198 -25.91 6.27 -19.58
N GLN A 199 -24.91 5.85 -18.80
CA GLN A 199 -23.97 4.78 -19.17
C GLN A 199 -24.51 3.37 -18.85
N GLY A 200 -25.67 3.25 -18.20
CA GLY A 200 -26.27 1.96 -17.82
C GLY A 200 -25.69 1.35 -16.54
N GLU A 201 -24.89 2.08 -15.79
CA GLU A 201 -24.17 1.63 -14.58
C GLU A 201 -25.04 1.72 -13.29
N ILE A 202 -26.35 1.54 -13.42
CA ILE A 202 -27.30 1.67 -12.29
C ILE A 202 -26.99 0.65 -11.18
N SER A 203 -26.51 -0.54 -11.55
CA SER A 203 -26.11 -1.56 -10.58
C SER A 203 -24.91 -1.13 -9.71
N LEU A 204 -24.01 -0.27 -10.23
CA LEU A 204 -22.92 0.28 -9.45
C LEU A 204 -23.44 1.23 -8.37
N VAL A 205 -24.34 2.14 -8.76
CA VAL A 205 -25.00 3.09 -7.84
C VAL A 205 -25.77 2.35 -6.74
N ALA A 206 -26.54 1.32 -7.10
CA ALA A 206 -27.28 0.52 -6.13
C ALA A 206 -26.36 -0.18 -5.11
N ARG A 207 -25.21 -0.72 -5.57
CA ARG A 207 -24.20 -1.33 -4.69
C ARG A 207 -23.55 -0.30 -3.75
N TRP A 208 -23.36 0.93 -4.21
CA TRP A 208 -22.81 2.01 -3.38
C TRP A 208 -23.81 2.44 -2.30
N LEU A 209 -25.06 2.70 -2.67
CA LEU A 209 -26.10 3.08 -1.71
C LEU A 209 -26.31 2.00 -0.63
N ALA A 210 -26.24 0.71 -0.99
CA ALA A 210 -26.35 -0.39 -0.03
C ALA A 210 -25.21 -0.46 1.02
N ARG A 211 -24.14 0.32 0.85
CA ARG A 211 -22.99 0.40 1.78
C ARG A 211 -23.02 1.65 2.66
N ILE A 212 -23.97 2.56 2.42
CA ILE A 212 -24.21 3.74 3.25
C ILE A 212 -25.33 3.38 4.25
N PRO A 213 -25.25 3.82 5.53
CA PRO A 213 -26.34 3.61 6.48
C PRO A 213 -27.66 4.17 5.98
N GLU A 214 -28.75 3.39 6.08
CA GLU A 214 -30.08 3.77 5.57
C GLU A 214 -30.59 5.11 6.13
N GLU A 215 -30.19 5.46 7.35
CA GLU A 215 -30.55 6.71 8.03
C GLU A 215 -30.01 7.97 7.32
N MET A 216 -29.03 7.82 6.43
CA MET A 216 -28.34 8.91 5.73
C MET A 216 -28.73 9.04 4.25
N ILE A 217 -29.53 8.11 3.71
CA ILE A 217 -29.89 8.04 2.28
C ILE A 217 -31.17 8.83 1.99
#